data_AF-A0A9P1DJ57-F1
#
_entry.id   AF-A0A9P1DJ57-F1
#
_cell.length_a   1.000
_cell.length_b   1.000
_cell.length_c   1.000
_cell.angle_alpha   90.00
_cell.angle_beta   90.00
_cell.angle_gamma   90.00
#
_symmetry.space_group_name_H-M   'P 1'
#
loop_
_entity.id
_entity.type
_entity.pdbx_description
1 polymer ?
#
loop_
_entity_poly.entity_id
_entity_poly.type
_entity_poly.pdbx_seq_one_letter_code
_entity_poly.pdbx_strand_id
1 'polypeptide(L)'
;MQICLRDNPKISGSCQVSGALTLHASKSFGYFGVEARHFLENEKKQVQRERCLLLDRKKQMEKELAIERREHVLWYFPFIVLCTLLGIGLLALCIVVEPQGPVSSVGLSSAVVVLLCCLGLCGSNFQIFGARFNSGLLKWLAFHAGSAFFFLAALGAAAAIARYIFAGYWWAGLSAGLPCCCISGLMGLYFSRTSLEENIKREEDDDKQSVAERTIVFHGSILEGKGPCVSSWPGKYESAWDVLVTGSRKGNVSAAVVFLPEGSEHFGCHDPIPEEENLEGSCWCIPVYGEQKRWGCRWWTKWMNNIEEAVRQGAELEVYFFAGMVGKGKVENFSMAGKEHLRREAIQGKLKQFLKSSEFQAIDRGIECLWKEPRSDGSSQYSREVHRLFLASLSEEDRKLLQASEGLGNSQKAEVAWLERKGFAYTERDVSAWLA
;
A
#
# COMPACT_ATOMS: atom_id res chain seq x y z
N MET A 1 24.06 42.75 -14.48
CA MET A 1 23.12 41.68 -14.89
C MET A 1 22.21 41.36 -13.72
N GLN A 2 20.89 41.31 -13.93
CA GLN A 2 19.94 40.83 -12.92
C GLN A 2 19.83 39.30 -13.03
N ILE A 3 19.92 38.61 -11.90
CA ILE A 3 19.81 37.15 -11.81
C ILE A 3 18.76 36.84 -10.75
N CYS A 4 17.93 35.83 -10.99
CA CYS A 4 16.94 35.35 -10.05
C CYS A 4 17.20 33.88 -9.69
N LEU A 5 16.74 33.49 -8.50
CA LEU A 5 16.76 32.10 -8.09
C LEU A 5 15.75 31.36 -8.96
N ARG A 6 16.20 30.25 -9.55
CA ARG A 6 15.39 29.50 -10.52
C ARG A 6 14.05 29.04 -9.94
N ASP A 7 14.08 28.56 -8.70
CA ASP A 7 12.93 28.01 -7.98
C ASP A 7 12.03 29.08 -7.37
N ASN A 8 12.53 30.30 -7.20
CA ASN A 8 11.77 31.40 -6.66
C ASN A 8 12.22 32.71 -7.32
N PRO A 9 11.60 33.10 -8.44
CA PRO A 9 11.99 34.31 -9.17
C PRO A 9 11.91 35.60 -8.34
N LYS A 10 11.15 35.59 -7.22
CA LYS A 10 11.08 36.72 -6.29
C LYS A 10 12.40 36.96 -5.56
N ILE A 11 13.19 35.90 -5.36
CA ILE A 11 14.56 36.00 -4.84
C ILE A 11 15.44 36.38 -6.03
N SER A 12 15.86 37.64 -6.08
CA SER A 12 16.69 38.15 -7.19
C SER A 12 17.80 39.06 -6.68
N GLY A 13 18.84 39.21 -7.50
CA GLY A 13 20.00 40.03 -7.20
C GLY A 13 20.59 40.63 -8.47
N SER A 14 21.43 41.65 -8.29
CA SER A 14 22.19 42.26 -9.37
C SER A 14 23.67 42.06 -9.13
N CYS A 15 24.39 41.64 -10.17
CA CYS A 15 25.85 41.60 -10.17
C CYS A 15 26.39 42.57 -11.21
N GLN A 16 27.38 43.38 -10.81
CA GLN A 16 28.24 44.13 -11.73
C GLN A 16 29.39 43.21 -12.14
N VAL A 17 29.35 42.73 -13.38
CA VAL A 17 30.38 41.84 -13.91
C VAL A 17 31.49 42.72 -14.49
N SER A 18 32.58 42.90 -13.75
CA SER A 18 33.81 43.54 -14.26
C SER A 18 34.79 42.45 -14.69
N GLY A 19 34.80 42.13 -15.99
CA GLY A 19 35.78 41.21 -16.60
C GLY A 19 35.39 39.72 -16.62
N ALA A 20 36.21 38.92 -17.30
CA ALA A 20 36.03 37.48 -17.57
C ALA A 20 36.30 36.58 -16.36
N LEU A 21 35.75 36.93 -15.19
CA LEU A 21 35.92 36.17 -13.94
C LEU A 21 34.74 35.21 -13.69
N THR A 22 35.07 34.01 -13.22
CA THR A 22 34.10 33.00 -12.76
C THR A 22 33.29 33.57 -11.58
N LEU A 23 31.98 33.76 -11.78
CA LEU A 23 31.09 34.30 -10.74
C LEU A 23 30.77 33.24 -9.68
N HIS A 24 30.97 33.58 -8.40
CA HIS A 24 30.53 32.75 -7.29
C HIS A 24 29.27 33.35 -6.66
N ALA A 25 28.14 32.64 -6.76
CA ALA A 25 26.82 33.09 -6.28
C ALA A 25 26.83 33.67 -4.85
N SER A 26 27.58 33.04 -3.94
CA SER A 26 27.66 33.43 -2.53
C SER A 26 28.53 34.67 -2.24
N LYS A 27 29.41 35.07 -3.16
CA LYS A 27 30.33 36.22 -3.00
C LYS A 27 29.98 37.39 -3.93
N SER A 28 29.47 37.09 -5.12
CA SER A 28 29.29 38.07 -6.20
C SER A 28 27.92 38.75 -6.21
N PHE A 29 26.97 38.34 -5.37
CA PHE A 29 25.56 38.77 -5.43
C PHE A 29 24.98 39.36 -4.12
N GLY A 30 25.80 39.61 -3.10
CA GLY A 30 25.36 40.30 -1.88
C GLY A 30 24.13 39.68 -1.20
N TYR A 31 23.07 40.47 -1.03
CA TYR A 31 21.82 40.08 -0.33
C TYR A 31 21.10 38.89 -0.97
N PHE A 32 21.14 38.75 -2.31
CA PHE A 32 20.65 37.57 -3.01
C PHE A 32 21.31 36.27 -2.50
N GLY A 33 22.61 36.32 -2.18
CA GLY A 33 23.34 35.19 -1.62
C GLY A 33 22.86 34.79 -0.22
N VAL A 34 22.31 35.73 0.56
CA VAL A 34 21.76 35.46 1.90
C VAL A 34 20.36 34.86 1.78
N GLU A 35 19.46 35.47 1.01
CA GLU A 35 18.11 34.96 0.80
C GLU A 35 18.10 33.58 0.13
N ALA A 36 18.93 33.38 -0.89
CA ALA A 36 19.08 32.08 -1.54
C ALA A 36 19.62 31.02 -0.57
N ARG A 37 20.57 31.37 0.31
CA ARG A 37 21.07 30.45 1.34
C ARG A 37 19.99 30.08 2.33
N HIS A 38 19.24 31.06 2.84
CA HIS A 38 18.13 30.81 3.76
C HIS A 38 17.03 29.94 3.12
N PHE A 39 16.71 30.18 1.83
CA PHE A 39 15.81 29.34 1.06
C PHE A 39 16.30 27.88 0.98
N LEU A 40 17.58 27.68 0.63
CA LEU A 40 18.20 26.35 0.55
C LEU A 40 18.27 25.65 1.91
N GLU A 41 18.55 26.37 3.00
CA GLU A 41 18.55 25.82 4.35
C GLU A 41 17.14 25.39 4.79
N ASN A 42 16.11 26.18 4.48
CA ASN A 42 14.73 25.81 4.78
C ASN A 42 14.27 24.62 3.94
N GLU A 43 14.67 24.55 2.68
CA GLU A 43 14.47 23.37 1.83
C GLU A 43 15.13 22.13 2.45
N LYS A 44 16.38 22.25 2.90
CA LYS A 44 17.08 21.16 3.54
C LYS A 44 16.38 20.67 4.82
N LYS A 45 15.89 21.59 5.65
CA LYS A 45 15.10 21.26 6.84
C LYS A 45 13.81 20.52 6.49
N GLN A 46 13.08 20.96 5.46
CA GLN A 46 11.85 20.31 5.01
C GLN A 46 12.13 18.88 4.51
N VAL A 47 13.13 18.70 3.65
CA VAL A 47 13.52 17.37 3.16
C VAL A 47 13.92 16.44 4.32
N GLN A 48 14.71 16.95 5.28
CA GLN A 48 15.10 16.16 6.44
C GLN A 48 13.89 15.76 7.30
N ARG A 49 12.94 16.67 7.52
CA ARG A 49 11.69 16.38 8.24
C ARG A 49 10.90 15.27 7.52
N GLU A 50 10.69 15.39 6.22
CA GLU A 50 9.95 14.39 5.44
C GLU A 50 10.63 13.04 5.44
N ARG A 51 11.97 13.00 5.32
CA ARG A 51 12.74 11.77 5.48
C ARG A 51 12.49 11.13 6.86
N CYS A 52 12.50 11.92 7.93
CA CYS A 52 12.20 11.42 9.27
C CYS A 52 10.78 10.84 9.36
N LEU A 53 9.78 11.54 8.84
CA LEU A 53 8.38 11.09 8.84
C LEU A 53 8.18 9.79 8.05
N LEU A 54 8.78 9.68 6.86
CA LEU A 54 8.73 8.46 6.04
C LEU A 54 9.40 7.27 6.75
N LEU A 55 10.53 7.51 7.43
CA LEU A 55 11.20 6.49 8.23
C LEU A 55 10.35 6.04 9.42
N ASP A 56 9.67 6.97 10.10
CA ASP A 56 8.80 6.65 11.23
C ASP A 56 7.54 5.90 10.77
N ARG A 57 6.94 6.27 9.63
CA ARG A 57 5.87 5.52 8.98
C ARG A 57 6.29 4.08 8.66
N LYS A 58 7.46 3.91 8.04
CA LYS A 58 8.02 2.60 7.74
C LYS A 58 8.20 1.75 9.01
N LYS A 59 8.77 2.33 10.07
CA LYS A 59 8.93 1.64 11.37
C LYS A 59 7.58 1.26 11.99
N GLN A 60 6.57 2.12 11.90
CA GLN A 60 5.24 1.84 12.40
C GLN A 60 4.62 0.66 11.65
N MET A 61 4.68 0.65 10.32
CA MET A 61 4.21 -0.48 9.51
C MET A 61 4.95 -1.78 9.85
N GLU A 62 6.28 -1.74 9.99
CA GLU A 62 7.08 -2.90 10.39
C GLU A 62 6.70 -3.41 11.79
N LYS A 63 6.37 -2.50 12.72
CA LYS A 63 5.91 -2.84 14.06
C LYS A 63 4.55 -3.51 14.05
N GLU A 64 3.58 -2.97 13.32
CA GLU A 64 2.24 -3.59 13.17
C GLU A 64 2.34 -4.98 12.52
N LEU A 65 3.14 -5.11 11.47
CA LEU A 65 3.43 -6.40 10.82
C LEU A 65 4.11 -7.39 11.77
N ALA A 66 4.95 -6.92 12.70
CA ALA A 66 5.55 -7.76 13.72
C ALA A 66 4.55 -8.20 14.79
N ILE A 67 3.59 -7.34 15.16
CA ILE A 67 2.51 -7.66 16.11
C ILE A 67 1.58 -8.73 15.51
N GLU A 68 1.12 -8.53 14.27
CA GLU A 68 0.24 -9.49 13.58
C GLU A 68 0.91 -10.86 13.43
N ARG A 69 2.18 -10.88 12.98
CA ARG A 69 2.96 -12.14 12.93
C ARG A 69 3.07 -12.80 14.31
N ARG A 70 3.24 -12.02 15.39
CA ARG A 70 3.31 -12.57 16.74
C ARG A 70 1.96 -13.14 17.21
N GLU A 71 0.85 -12.48 16.92
CA GLU A 71 -0.49 -12.94 17.28
C GLU A 71 -0.85 -14.23 16.54
N HIS A 72 -0.60 -14.28 15.23
CA HIS A 72 -0.72 -15.52 14.45
C HIS A 72 0.15 -16.63 15.06
N VAL A 73 1.36 -16.28 15.50
CA VAL A 73 2.25 -17.25 16.11
C VAL A 73 1.69 -17.81 17.43
N LEU A 74 1.20 -16.92 18.30
CA LEU A 74 0.68 -17.29 19.62
C LEU A 74 -0.60 -18.12 19.53
N TRP A 75 -1.46 -17.89 18.54
CA TRP A 75 -2.69 -18.66 18.36
C TRP A 75 -2.47 -20.00 17.67
N TYR A 76 -1.65 -20.03 16.62
CA TYR A 76 -1.53 -21.21 15.76
C TYR A 76 -0.55 -22.26 16.33
N PHE A 77 0.51 -21.81 17.01
CA PHE A 77 1.53 -22.72 17.53
C PHE A 77 1.00 -23.71 18.59
N PRO A 78 0.25 -23.29 19.64
CA PRO A 78 -0.29 -24.23 20.62
C PRO A 78 -1.26 -25.24 19.99
N PHE A 79 -2.03 -24.82 19.00
CA PHE A 79 -2.94 -25.69 18.27
C PHE A 79 -2.18 -26.78 17.50
N ILE A 80 -1.13 -26.43 16.77
CA ILE A 80 -0.29 -27.43 16.06
C ILE A 80 0.35 -28.39 17.07
N VAL A 81 0.91 -27.88 18.17
CA VAL A 81 1.53 -28.72 19.20
C VAL A 81 0.52 -29.68 19.81
N LEU A 82 -0.68 -29.21 20.16
CA LEU A 82 -1.75 -30.05 20.72
C LEU A 82 -2.18 -31.14 19.74
N CYS A 83 -2.45 -30.78 18.48
CA CYS A 83 -2.83 -31.73 17.42
C CYS A 83 -1.73 -32.79 17.20
N THR A 84 -0.47 -32.37 17.27
CA THR A 84 0.68 -33.27 17.11
C THR A 84 0.80 -34.23 18.29
N LEU A 85 0.71 -33.75 19.53
CA LEU A 85 0.76 -34.58 20.72
C LEU A 85 -0.40 -35.58 20.77
N LEU A 86 -1.62 -35.14 20.41
CA LEU A 86 -2.79 -36.00 20.31
C LEU A 86 -2.59 -37.07 19.23
N GLY A 87 -2.10 -36.68 18.04
CA GLY A 87 -1.80 -37.61 16.95
C GLY A 87 -0.78 -38.67 17.33
N ILE A 88 0.30 -38.28 18.02
CA ILE A 88 1.32 -39.21 18.54
C ILE A 88 0.72 -40.15 19.59
N GLY A 89 -0.09 -39.62 20.52
CA GLY A 89 -0.75 -40.43 21.55
C GLY A 89 -1.70 -41.47 20.97
N LEU A 90 -2.50 -41.09 19.98
CA LEU A 90 -3.40 -42.01 19.27
C LEU A 90 -2.62 -43.04 18.45
N LEU A 91 -1.51 -42.65 17.82
CA LEU A 91 -0.66 -43.58 17.10
C LEU A 91 -0.03 -44.62 18.03
N ALA A 92 0.44 -44.19 19.21
CA ALA A 92 0.94 -45.09 20.24
C ALA A 92 -0.16 -46.06 20.72
N LEU A 93 -1.40 -45.60 20.88
CA LEU A 93 -2.54 -46.46 21.23
C LEU A 93 -2.79 -47.52 20.15
N CYS A 94 -2.77 -47.14 18.87
CA CYS A 94 -2.91 -48.09 17.76
C CYS A 94 -1.81 -49.15 17.74
N ILE A 95 -0.59 -48.81 18.17
CA ILE A 95 0.52 -49.75 18.28
C ILE A 95 0.32 -50.71 19.46
N VAL A 96 -0.25 -50.27 20.58
CA VAL A 96 -0.40 -51.08 21.80
C VAL A 96 -1.62 -52.00 21.75
N VAL A 97 -2.72 -51.60 21.11
CA VAL A 97 -3.95 -52.40 21.05
C VAL A 97 -3.75 -53.65 20.18
N GLU A 98 -4.15 -54.82 20.68
CA GLU A 98 -4.12 -56.08 19.90
C GLU A 98 -5.37 -56.18 19.00
N PRO A 99 -5.21 -56.46 17.70
CA PRO A 99 -6.35 -56.71 16.83
C PRO A 99 -7.01 -58.05 17.20
N GLN A 100 -8.25 -58.01 17.70
CA GLN A 100 -9.02 -59.20 18.07
C GLN A 100 -9.66 -59.94 16.88
N GLY A 101 -9.49 -59.43 15.66
CA GLY A 101 -10.00 -60.04 14.44
C GLY A 101 -9.85 -59.18 13.18
N PRO A 102 -10.28 -59.68 12.01
CA PRO A 102 -10.10 -59.02 10.71
C PRO A 102 -10.73 -57.61 10.62
N VAL A 103 -11.90 -57.41 11.25
CA VAL A 103 -12.58 -56.11 11.23
C VAL A 103 -11.79 -55.09 12.05
N SER A 104 -11.30 -55.49 13.23
CA SER A 104 -10.50 -54.61 14.10
C SER A 104 -9.14 -54.27 13.48
N SER A 105 -8.51 -55.20 12.74
CA SER A 105 -7.23 -54.94 12.07
C SER A 105 -7.37 -53.94 10.91
N VAL A 106 -8.47 -54.02 10.14
CA VAL A 106 -8.80 -52.99 9.14
C VAL A 106 -9.02 -51.63 9.80
N GLY A 107 -9.83 -51.58 10.86
CA GLY A 107 -10.11 -50.34 11.57
C GLY A 107 -8.86 -49.66 12.12
N LEU A 108 -7.99 -50.43 12.78
CA LEU A 108 -6.72 -49.92 13.32
C LEU A 108 -5.74 -49.53 12.19
N SER A 109 -5.68 -50.29 11.10
CA SER A 109 -4.86 -49.98 9.93
C SER A 109 -5.29 -48.66 9.27
N SER A 110 -6.60 -48.46 9.05
CA SER A 110 -7.14 -47.20 8.54
C SER A 110 -6.90 -46.03 9.49
N ALA A 111 -7.06 -46.24 10.80
CA ALA A 111 -6.77 -45.21 11.80
C ALA A 111 -5.30 -44.77 11.76
N VAL A 112 -4.35 -45.72 11.63
CA VAL A 112 -2.93 -45.42 11.47
C VAL A 112 -2.69 -44.55 10.23
N VAL A 113 -3.25 -44.91 9.07
CA VAL A 113 -3.10 -44.12 7.84
C VAL A 113 -3.60 -42.68 8.03
N VAL A 114 -4.79 -42.50 8.62
CA VAL A 114 -5.36 -41.17 8.88
C VAL A 114 -4.47 -40.36 9.83
N LEU A 115 -4.01 -40.97 10.92
CA LEU A 115 -3.13 -40.31 11.90
C LEU A 115 -1.79 -39.90 11.27
N LEU A 116 -1.21 -40.72 10.41
CA LEU A 116 0.03 -40.39 9.70
C LEU A 116 -0.18 -39.23 8.72
N CYS A 117 -1.31 -39.18 8.01
CA CYS A 117 -1.68 -38.03 7.18
C CYS A 117 -1.83 -36.75 8.02
N CYS A 118 -2.53 -36.83 9.16
CA CYS A 118 -2.70 -35.69 10.07
C CYS A 118 -1.36 -35.20 10.63
N LEU A 119 -0.47 -36.11 11.06
CA LEU A 119 0.86 -35.77 11.57
C LEU A 119 1.75 -35.20 10.46
N GLY A 120 1.68 -35.71 9.24
CA GLY A 120 2.37 -35.15 8.09
C GLY A 120 1.91 -33.73 7.78
N LEU A 121 0.59 -33.49 7.77
CA LEU A 121 0.02 -32.14 7.63
C LEU A 121 0.46 -31.21 8.76
N CYS A 122 0.49 -31.69 10.01
CA CYS A 122 0.97 -30.90 11.15
C CYS A 122 2.46 -30.56 11.02
N GLY A 123 3.29 -31.53 10.62
CA GLY A 123 4.72 -31.35 10.38
C GLY A 123 5.00 -30.32 9.29
N SER A 124 4.27 -30.40 8.17
CA SER A 124 4.36 -29.40 7.10
C SER A 124 3.92 -28.01 7.54
N ASN A 125 2.80 -27.90 8.25
CA ASN A 125 2.37 -26.62 8.83
C ASN A 125 3.43 -26.07 9.79
N PHE A 126 4.09 -26.92 10.57
CA PHE A 126 5.17 -26.52 11.47
C PHE A 126 6.40 -25.98 10.72
N GLN A 127 6.73 -26.58 9.57
CA GLN A 127 7.83 -26.09 8.72
C GLN A 127 7.49 -24.75 8.04
N ILE A 128 6.29 -24.62 7.47
CA ILE A 128 5.79 -23.37 6.88
C ILE A 128 5.81 -22.25 7.92
N PHE A 129 5.19 -22.51 9.06
CA PHE A 129 5.13 -21.58 10.17
C PHE A 129 6.52 -21.27 10.73
N GLY A 130 7.39 -22.27 10.80
CA GLY A 130 8.78 -22.16 11.18
C GLY A 130 9.57 -21.18 10.33
N ALA A 131 9.34 -21.20 9.02
CA ALA A 131 9.97 -20.28 8.09
C ALA A 131 9.58 -18.81 8.33
N ARG A 132 8.48 -18.54 9.05
CA ARG A 132 8.05 -17.18 9.42
C ARG A 132 8.85 -16.56 10.57
N PHE A 133 9.62 -17.34 11.35
CA PHE A 133 10.37 -16.78 12.47
C PHE A 133 11.52 -15.88 12.01
N ASN A 134 11.66 -14.69 12.58
CA ASN A 134 12.79 -13.81 12.26
C ASN A 134 14.14 -14.35 12.77
N SER A 135 14.15 -15.14 13.84
CA SER A 135 15.39 -15.71 14.37
C SER A 135 15.80 -16.98 13.63
N GLY A 136 17.08 -17.09 13.26
CA GLY A 136 17.63 -18.30 12.64
C GLY A 136 17.45 -19.56 13.50
N LEU A 137 17.49 -19.43 14.83
CA LEU A 137 17.32 -20.57 15.75
C LEU A 137 15.91 -21.16 15.71
N LEU A 138 14.86 -20.34 15.84
CA LEU A 138 13.48 -20.83 15.76
C LEU A 138 13.15 -21.40 14.37
N LYS A 139 13.66 -20.79 13.29
CA LYS A 139 13.57 -21.34 11.93
C LYS A 139 14.16 -22.73 11.85
N TRP A 140 15.39 -22.89 12.35
CA TRP A 140 16.10 -24.16 12.37
C TRP A 140 15.37 -25.21 13.20
N LEU A 141 14.93 -24.86 14.41
CA LEU A 141 14.17 -25.73 15.30
C LEU A 141 12.86 -26.17 14.66
N ALA A 142 12.13 -25.26 14.02
CA ALA A 142 10.87 -25.59 13.38
C ALA A 142 11.04 -26.50 12.17
N PHE A 143 12.08 -26.26 11.36
CA PHE A 143 12.43 -27.16 10.27
C PHE A 143 12.76 -28.58 10.78
N HIS A 144 13.58 -28.68 11.82
CA HIS A 144 14.04 -29.96 12.36
C HIS A 144 12.94 -30.70 13.13
N ALA A 145 12.09 -29.99 13.87
CA ALA A 145 10.95 -30.57 14.55
C ALA A 145 9.92 -31.12 13.54
N GLY A 146 9.62 -30.37 12.48
CA GLY A 146 8.79 -30.87 11.38
C GLY A 146 9.34 -32.18 10.80
N SER A 147 10.64 -32.21 10.48
CA SER A 147 11.32 -33.42 10.01
C SER A 147 11.29 -34.55 11.04
N ALA A 148 11.51 -34.26 12.32
CA ALA A 148 11.45 -35.24 13.40
C ALA A 148 10.05 -35.86 13.52
N PHE A 149 8.98 -35.09 13.31
CA PHE A 149 7.61 -35.62 13.29
C PHE A 149 7.39 -36.58 12.11
N PHE A 150 7.90 -36.26 10.92
CA PHE A 150 7.88 -37.19 9.79
C PHE A 150 8.61 -38.50 10.11
N PHE A 151 9.79 -38.43 10.73
CA PHE A 151 10.55 -39.62 11.13
C PHE A 151 9.80 -40.44 12.19
N LEU A 152 9.25 -39.81 13.23
CA LEU A 152 8.49 -40.50 14.28
C LEU A 152 7.22 -41.15 13.72
N ALA A 153 6.51 -40.46 12.82
CA ALA A 153 5.35 -41.00 12.11
C ALA A 153 5.74 -42.24 11.29
N ALA A 154 6.81 -42.17 10.51
CA ALA A 154 7.31 -43.29 9.72
C ALA A 154 7.70 -44.49 10.59
N LEU A 155 8.37 -44.25 11.73
CA LEU A 155 8.72 -45.31 12.69
C LEU A 155 7.48 -45.94 13.32
N GLY A 156 6.49 -45.14 13.72
CA GLY A 156 5.23 -45.65 14.25
C GLY A 156 4.44 -46.48 13.23
N ALA A 157 4.43 -46.06 11.97
CA ALA A 157 3.85 -46.81 10.86
C ALA A 157 4.54 -48.17 10.68
N ALA A 158 5.87 -48.18 10.64
CA ALA A 158 6.66 -49.40 10.50
C ALA A 158 6.42 -50.37 11.66
N ALA A 159 6.35 -49.86 12.90
CA ALA A 159 6.05 -50.66 14.08
C ALA A 159 4.63 -51.28 14.02
N ALA A 160 3.63 -50.51 13.61
CA ALA A 160 2.26 -51.01 13.44
C ALA A 160 2.19 -52.09 12.35
N ILE A 161 2.83 -51.87 11.20
CA ILE A 161 2.89 -52.85 10.10
C ILE A 161 3.56 -54.15 10.54
N ALA A 162 4.72 -54.06 11.19
CA ALA A 162 5.44 -55.23 11.69
C ALA A 162 4.56 -56.04 12.66
N ARG A 163 3.88 -55.34 13.58
CA ARG A 163 2.96 -55.96 14.52
C ARG A 163 1.79 -56.68 13.83
N TYR A 164 1.17 -56.06 12.81
CA TYR A 164 0.10 -56.71 12.06
C TYR A 164 0.57 -57.95 11.30
N ILE A 165 1.79 -57.93 10.77
CA ILE A 165 2.40 -59.09 10.13
C ILE A 165 2.58 -60.23 11.15
N PHE A 166 3.15 -59.94 12.32
CA PHE A 166 3.35 -60.95 13.38
C PHE A 166 2.03 -61.50 13.94
N ALA A 167 0.96 -60.71 13.94
CA ALA A 167 -0.37 -61.14 14.35
C ALA A 167 -1.14 -61.93 13.27
N GLY A 168 -0.52 -62.21 12.10
CA GLY A 168 -1.13 -62.98 11.01
C GLY A 168 -1.96 -62.15 10.03
N TYR A 169 -2.00 -60.83 10.16
CA TYR A 169 -2.77 -59.89 9.33
C TYR A 169 -1.88 -59.13 8.32
N TRP A 170 -0.99 -59.83 7.62
CA TRP A 170 -0.04 -59.23 6.66
C TRP A 170 -0.70 -58.38 5.56
N TRP A 171 -1.91 -58.75 5.13
CA TRP A 171 -2.69 -58.02 4.13
C TRP A 171 -3.15 -56.64 4.63
N ALA A 172 -3.42 -56.48 5.93
CA ALA A 172 -3.77 -55.20 6.55
C ALA A 172 -2.55 -54.27 6.66
N GLY A 173 -1.35 -54.86 6.79
CA GLY A 173 -0.08 -54.13 6.74
C GLY A 173 0.20 -53.59 5.33
N LEU A 174 -0.05 -54.37 4.28
CA LEU A 174 0.11 -53.93 2.89
C LEU A 174 -0.89 -52.85 2.49
N SER A 175 -2.15 -52.98 2.93
CA SER A 175 -3.20 -52.00 2.60
C SER A 175 -2.96 -50.62 3.25
N ALA A 176 -2.32 -50.56 4.42
CA ALA A 176 -1.87 -49.29 5.02
C ALA A 176 -0.51 -48.83 4.50
N GLY A 177 0.44 -49.75 4.30
CA GLY A 177 1.82 -49.42 3.95
C GLY A 177 1.94 -48.75 2.57
N LEU A 178 1.22 -49.26 1.56
CA LEU A 178 1.32 -48.72 0.20
C LEU A 178 0.80 -47.27 0.12
N PRO A 179 -0.40 -46.92 0.64
CA PRO A 179 -0.84 -45.53 0.71
C PRO A 179 0.08 -44.64 1.54
N CYS A 180 0.61 -45.12 2.67
CA CYS A 180 1.53 -44.32 3.49
C CYS A 180 2.81 -43.95 2.75
N CYS A 181 3.42 -44.90 2.04
CA CYS A 181 4.61 -44.65 1.23
C CYS A 181 4.32 -43.69 0.07
N CYS A 182 3.19 -43.87 -0.62
CA CYS A 182 2.78 -42.99 -1.72
C CYS A 182 2.48 -41.57 -1.23
N ILE A 183 1.74 -41.42 -0.13
CA ILE A 183 1.40 -40.10 0.44
C ILE A 183 2.64 -39.41 0.96
N SER A 184 3.54 -40.11 1.65
CA SER A 184 4.79 -39.53 2.17
C SER A 184 5.71 -39.07 1.03
N GLY A 185 5.82 -39.87 -0.05
CA GLY A 185 6.58 -39.50 -1.23
C GLY A 185 5.97 -38.31 -1.99
N LEU A 186 4.65 -38.31 -2.18
CA LEU A 186 3.92 -37.21 -2.82
C LEU A 186 4.00 -35.93 -1.98
N MET A 187 3.87 -36.02 -0.65
CA MET A 187 4.06 -34.88 0.24
C MET A 187 5.50 -34.37 0.19
N GLY A 188 6.51 -35.24 0.22
CA GLY A 188 7.91 -34.81 0.09
C GLY A 188 8.21 -34.10 -1.25
N LEU A 189 7.59 -34.54 -2.34
CA LEU A 189 7.69 -33.90 -3.66
C LEU A 189 6.86 -32.62 -3.75
N TYR A 190 5.67 -32.57 -3.14
CA TYR A 190 4.80 -31.40 -3.12
C TYR A 190 5.39 -30.28 -2.24
N PHE A 191 5.98 -30.65 -1.11
CA PHE A 191 6.77 -29.76 -0.24
C PHE A 191 8.19 -29.52 -0.75
N SER A 192 8.50 -29.95 -1.98
CA SER A 192 9.67 -29.45 -2.69
C SER A 192 9.69 -27.93 -2.63
N ARG A 193 10.90 -27.41 -2.45
CA ARG A 193 11.24 -26.04 -2.05
C ARG A 193 10.47 -24.93 -2.77
N THR A 194 10.05 -25.14 -4.02
CA THR A 194 9.31 -24.17 -4.82
C THR A 194 7.92 -23.85 -4.26
N SER A 195 7.18 -24.84 -3.75
CA SER A 195 5.83 -24.58 -3.21
C SER A 195 5.88 -23.84 -1.87
N LEU A 196 6.89 -24.14 -1.04
CA LEU A 196 7.07 -23.48 0.25
C LEU A 196 7.42 -21.99 0.09
N GLU A 197 8.34 -21.66 -0.82
CA GLU A 197 8.72 -20.26 -1.08
C GLU A 197 7.55 -19.44 -1.63
N GLU A 198 6.73 -20.01 -2.52
CA GLU A 198 5.53 -19.35 -3.05
C GLU A 198 4.45 -19.13 -1.98
N ASN A 199 4.21 -20.12 -1.12
CA ASN A 199 3.24 -19.99 -0.03
C ASN A 199 3.68 -18.96 1.01
N ILE A 200 4.97 -18.96 1.41
CA ILE A 200 5.51 -17.94 2.31
C ILE A 200 5.35 -16.55 1.70
N LYS A 201 5.67 -16.39 0.41
CA LYS A 201 5.53 -15.10 -0.27
C LYS A 201 4.07 -14.64 -0.32
N ARG A 202 3.13 -15.54 -0.63
CA ARG A 202 1.69 -15.24 -0.63
C ARG A 202 1.21 -14.78 0.73
N GLU A 203 1.56 -15.50 1.79
CA GLU A 203 1.21 -15.12 3.16
C GLU A 203 1.88 -13.80 3.59
N GLU A 204 3.13 -13.57 3.23
CA GLU A 204 3.79 -12.26 3.47
C GLU A 204 3.09 -11.12 2.74
N ASP A 205 2.57 -11.38 1.55
CA ASP A 205 1.81 -10.39 0.78
C ASP A 205 0.41 -10.19 1.38
N ASP A 206 -0.24 -11.25 1.89
CA ASP A 206 -1.50 -11.17 2.64
C ASP A 206 -1.34 -10.38 3.96
N ASP A 207 -0.27 -10.64 4.74
CA ASP A 207 0.05 -9.90 5.97
C ASP A 207 0.31 -8.41 5.63
N LYS A 208 1.08 -8.12 4.57
CA LYS A 208 1.31 -6.74 4.12
C LYS A 208 0.00 -6.06 3.71
N GLN A 209 -0.88 -6.79 3.03
CA GLN A 209 -2.18 -6.29 2.62
C GLN A 209 -3.06 -5.98 3.83
N SER A 210 -3.16 -6.87 4.81
CA SER A 210 -3.88 -6.64 6.08
C SER A 210 -3.34 -5.41 6.84
N VAL A 211 -2.01 -5.27 6.94
CA VAL A 211 -1.42 -4.07 7.55
C VAL A 211 -1.73 -2.83 6.72
N ALA A 212 -1.66 -2.90 5.39
CA ALA A 212 -2.01 -1.78 4.52
C ALA A 212 -3.48 -1.39 4.63
N GLU A 213 -4.39 -2.35 4.79
CA GLU A 213 -5.81 -2.11 5.04
C GLU A 213 -6.03 -1.37 6.37
N ARG A 214 -5.29 -1.71 7.41
CA ARG A 214 -5.42 -1.04 8.72
C ARG A 214 -4.70 0.30 8.79
N THR A 215 -3.61 0.46 8.03
CA THR A 215 -2.73 1.63 8.14
C THR A 215 -2.98 2.66 7.04
N ILE A 216 -3.18 2.23 5.80
CA ILE A 216 -3.24 3.07 4.60
C ILE A 216 -4.67 3.29 4.12
N VAL A 217 -5.52 2.25 4.09
CA VAL A 217 -6.91 2.40 3.64
C VAL A 217 -7.64 3.36 4.58
N PHE A 218 -8.36 4.30 3.99
CA PHE A 218 -9.15 5.26 4.74
C PHE A 218 -10.50 5.45 4.07
N HIS A 219 -11.58 5.09 4.77
CA HIS A 219 -12.94 5.18 4.26
C HIS A 219 -13.63 6.52 4.57
N GLY A 220 -12.93 7.45 5.23
CA GLY A 220 -13.54 8.60 5.88
C GLY A 220 -14.14 8.26 7.25
N SER A 221 -14.33 9.27 8.09
CA SER A 221 -14.99 9.20 9.38
C SER A 221 -15.66 10.53 9.66
N ILE A 222 -16.99 10.53 9.69
CA ILE A 222 -17.80 11.72 9.96
C ILE A 222 -18.08 11.79 11.46
N LEU A 223 -17.73 12.90 12.10
CA LEU A 223 -18.04 13.13 13.50
C LEU A 223 -19.42 13.78 13.63
N GLU A 224 -20.13 13.43 14.71
CA GLU A 224 -21.42 14.06 15.01
C GLU A 224 -21.24 15.53 15.42
N GLY A 225 -22.12 16.41 14.93
CA GLY A 225 -22.17 17.82 15.29
C GLY A 225 -21.72 18.79 14.20
N LYS A 226 -21.86 20.09 14.49
CA LYS A 226 -21.64 21.20 13.54
C LYS A 226 -20.16 21.61 13.40
N GLY A 227 -19.25 20.65 13.43
CA GLY A 227 -17.80 20.90 13.34
C GLY A 227 -17.30 21.01 11.90
N PRO A 228 -16.03 21.43 11.70
CA PRO A 228 -15.38 21.37 10.40
C PRO A 228 -15.20 19.92 9.94
N CYS A 229 -15.41 19.67 8.66
CA CYS A 229 -15.24 18.36 8.03
C CYS A 229 -14.43 18.48 6.73
N VAL A 230 -13.28 17.82 6.68
CA VAL A 230 -12.41 17.81 5.51
C VAL A 230 -13.10 17.05 4.37
N SER A 231 -13.57 17.77 3.35
CA SER A 231 -14.35 17.24 2.23
C SER A 231 -13.49 16.90 1.02
N SER A 232 -12.38 17.60 0.80
CA SER A 232 -11.43 17.33 -0.29
C SER A 232 -10.00 17.61 0.16
N TRP A 233 -9.08 16.74 -0.25
CA TRP A 233 -7.68 16.79 0.21
C TRP A 233 -6.63 16.62 -0.90
N PRO A 234 -5.55 17.44 -0.89
CA PRO A 234 -4.48 17.33 -1.87
C PRO A 234 -3.55 16.16 -1.59
N GLY A 235 -3.76 15.04 -2.29
CA GLY A 235 -3.01 13.79 -2.12
C GLY A 235 -1.49 13.86 -2.35
N LYS A 236 -0.93 14.99 -2.81
CA LYS A 236 0.52 15.18 -2.95
C LYS A 236 1.25 15.46 -1.63
N TYR A 237 0.52 15.75 -0.54
CA TYR A 237 1.09 16.01 0.79
C TYR A 237 0.93 14.79 1.71
N GLU A 238 1.80 13.80 1.54
CA GLU A 238 1.72 12.51 2.22
C GLU A 238 1.79 12.63 3.76
N SER A 239 2.73 13.43 4.28
CA SER A 239 2.87 13.64 5.72
C SER A 239 1.64 14.31 6.34
N ALA A 240 1.10 15.33 5.68
CA ALA A 240 -0.10 16.02 6.13
C ALA A 240 -1.35 15.13 6.04
N TRP A 241 -1.42 14.26 5.03
CA TRP A 241 -2.45 13.22 4.94
C TRP A 241 -2.40 12.27 6.14
N ASP A 242 -1.20 11.83 6.55
CA ASP A 242 -1.06 10.93 7.70
C ASP A 242 -1.53 11.60 9.01
N VAL A 243 -1.30 12.92 9.18
CA VAL A 243 -1.83 13.69 10.32
C VAL A 243 -3.35 13.74 10.29
N LEU A 244 -3.95 14.02 9.13
CA LEU A 244 -5.40 14.03 8.93
C LEU A 244 -6.03 12.67 9.29
N VAL A 245 -5.53 11.59 8.70
CA VAL A 245 -6.05 10.23 8.92
C VAL A 245 -5.89 9.81 10.38
N THR A 246 -4.74 10.08 10.99
CA THR A 246 -4.50 9.75 12.40
C THR A 246 -5.42 10.56 13.32
N GLY A 247 -5.61 11.85 13.05
CA GLY A 247 -6.55 12.69 13.79
C GLY A 247 -7.99 12.19 13.66
N SER A 248 -8.38 11.80 12.45
CA SER A 248 -9.72 11.30 12.18
C SER A 248 -10.02 9.96 12.83
N ARG A 249 -9.10 8.98 12.74
CA ARG A 249 -9.21 7.68 13.44
C ARG A 249 -9.29 7.81 14.96
N LYS A 250 -8.74 8.90 15.53
CA LYS A 250 -8.82 9.22 16.97
C LYS A 250 -10.09 9.97 17.36
N GLY A 251 -10.97 10.28 16.41
CA GLY A 251 -12.18 11.07 16.65
C GLY A 251 -11.94 12.56 16.83
N ASN A 252 -10.75 13.08 16.47
CA ASN A 252 -10.40 14.49 16.63
C ASN A 252 -10.72 15.35 15.40
N VAL A 253 -10.83 14.73 14.22
CA VAL A 253 -11.04 15.42 12.95
C VAL A 253 -12.12 14.70 12.14
N SER A 254 -13.16 15.41 11.71
CA SER A 254 -14.13 14.87 10.76
C SER A 254 -13.55 14.93 9.34
N ALA A 255 -13.60 13.82 8.60
CA ALA A 255 -13.02 13.74 7.27
C ALA A 255 -13.86 12.83 6.36
N ALA A 256 -14.36 13.39 5.25
CA ALA A 256 -15.15 12.66 4.26
C ALA A 256 -14.29 11.99 3.18
N VAL A 257 -13.02 12.41 3.05
CA VAL A 257 -12.07 11.93 2.04
C VAL A 257 -11.83 10.42 2.15
N VAL A 258 -11.64 9.78 0.99
CA VAL A 258 -11.50 8.33 0.86
C VAL A 258 -10.22 7.99 0.12
N PHE A 259 -9.48 6.99 0.61
CA PHE A 259 -8.31 6.44 -0.05
C PHE A 259 -8.35 4.91 -0.05
N LEU A 260 -8.47 4.33 -1.24
CA LEU A 260 -8.54 2.88 -1.50
C LEU A 260 -7.35 2.47 -2.38
N PRO A 261 -6.15 2.21 -1.81
CA PRO A 261 -4.96 1.83 -2.57
C PRO A 261 -5.10 0.48 -3.27
N GLU A 262 -4.14 0.19 -4.16
CA GLU A 262 -3.96 -1.13 -4.77
C GLU A 262 -3.83 -2.22 -3.71
N GLY A 263 -4.53 -3.34 -3.94
CA GLY A 263 -4.62 -4.44 -2.98
C GLY A 263 -5.73 -4.28 -1.93
N SER A 264 -6.39 -3.13 -1.80
CA SER A 264 -7.56 -3.04 -0.90
C SER A 264 -8.76 -3.83 -1.45
N GLU A 265 -9.65 -4.30 -0.56
CA GLU A 265 -10.89 -5.03 -0.89
C GLU A 265 -11.71 -4.40 -2.04
N HIS A 266 -11.70 -3.07 -2.13
CA HIS A 266 -12.50 -2.31 -3.08
C HIS A 266 -11.72 -1.79 -4.30
N PHE A 267 -10.44 -2.14 -4.44
CA PHE A 267 -9.65 -1.78 -5.59
C PHE A 267 -10.22 -2.44 -6.87
N GLY A 268 -10.37 -1.65 -7.93
CA GLY A 268 -10.94 -2.12 -9.20
C GLY A 268 -12.47 -2.26 -9.19
N CYS A 269 -13.15 -1.94 -8.08
CA CYS A 269 -14.61 -1.95 -8.04
C CYS A 269 -15.19 -0.70 -8.74
N HIS A 270 -16.17 -0.91 -9.61
CA HIS A 270 -16.89 0.14 -10.31
C HIS A 270 -18.35 0.22 -9.87
N ASP A 271 -18.80 1.44 -9.61
CA ASP A 271 -20.15 1.69 -9.13
C ASP A 271 -20.98 2.33 -10.23
N PRO A 272 -22.20 1.84 -10.50
CA PRO A 272 -23.07 2.42 -11.51
C PRO A 272 -23.44 3.84 -11.11
N ILE A 273 -23.67 4.68 -12.12
CA ILE A 273 -24.20 6.02 -11.91
C ILE A 273 -25.73 5.89 -11.76
N PRO A 274 -26.34 6.43 -10.67
CA PRO A 274 -27.79 6.46 -10.54
C PRO A 274 -28.46 7.23 -11.68
N GLU A 275 -29.64 6.80 -12.14
CA GLU A 275 -30.33 7.40 -13.29
C GLU A 275 -30.68 8.88 -13.04
N GLU A 276 -31.00 9.24 -11.80
CA GLU A 276 -31.32 10.59 -11.35
C GLU A 276 -30.17 11.58 -11.50
N GLU A 277 -28.93 11.10 -11.60
CA GLU A 277 -27.77 11.97 -11.83
C GLU A 277 -27.72 12.49 -13.28
N ASN A 278 -28.41 11.84 -14.22
CA ASN A 278 -28.48 12.23 -15.63
C ASN A 278 -27.09 12.53 -16.22
N LEU A 279 -26.15 11.59 -16.02
CA LEU A 279 -24.77 11.68 -16.48
C LEU A 279 -24.45 10.55 -17.46
N GLU A 280 -23.50 10.81 -18.35
CA GLU A 280 -23.01 9.83 -19.30
C GLU A 280 -22.05 8.83 -18.61
N GLY A 281 -22.17 7.55 -18.97
CA GLY A 281 -21.25 6.49 -18.57
C GLY A 281 -21.91 5.35 -17.80
N SER A 282 -21.26 4.19 -17.78
CA SER A 282 -21.71 3.02 -17.03
C SER A 282 -21.29 3.06 -15.55
N CYS A 283 -20.33 3.90 -15.19
CA CYS A 283 -19.84 4.07 -13.82
C CYS A 283 -19.20 5.45 -13.62
N TRP A 284 -19.00 5.85 -12.36
CA TRP A 284 -18.45 7.15 -11.97
C TRP A 284 -17.07 7.49 -12.55
N CYS A 285 -16.32 6.52 -13.06
CA CYS A 285 -15.04 6.80 -13.74
C CYS A 285 -15.21 7.74 -14.93
N ILE A 286 -16.31 7.64 -15.69
CA ILE A 286 -16.53 8.44 -16.90
C ILE A 286 -16.70 9.93 -16.57
N PRO A 287 -17.62 10.36 -15.70
CA PRO A 287 -17.74 11.78 -15.37
C PRO A 287 -16.51 12.33 -14.63
N VAL A 288 -15.85 11.53 -13.80
CA VAL A 288 -14.71 11.98 -12.97
C VAL A 288 -13.40 12.04 -13.76
N TYR A 289 -13.12 11.03 -14.58
CA TYR A 289 -11.84 10.86 -15.27
C TYR A 289 -11.95 10.83 -16.80
N GLY A 290 -13.15 10.78 -17.36
CA GLY A 290 -13.39 10.70 -18.80
C GLY A 290 -13.28 9.29 -19.38
N GLU A 291 -12.73 8.33 -18.63
CA GLU A 291 -12.59 6.93 -19.04
C GLU A 291 -12.62 5.99 -17.84
N GLN A 292 -12.90 4.70 -18.07
CA GLN A 292 -12.87 3.68 -17.02
C GLN A 292 -11.44 3.44 -16.53
N LYS A 293 -11.20 3.59 -15.22
CA LYS A 293 -9.87 3.42 -14.62
C LYS A 293 -9.72 2.06 -13.94
N ARG A 294 -8.55 1.42 -14.09
CA ARG A 294 -8.26 0.08 -13.51
C ARG A 294 -8.43 -0.01 -11.99
N TRP A 295 -8.28 1.10 -11.28
CA TRP A 295 -8.40 1.16 -9.82
C TRP A 295 -9.84 1.29 -9.34
N GLY A 296 -10.82 1.42 -10.25
CA GLY A 296 -12.23 1.52 -9.90
C GLY A 296 -12.67 2.93 -9.48
N CYS A 297 -13.97 3.07 -9.23
CA CYS A 297 -14.60 4.30 -8.74
C CYS A 297 -15.45 4.11 -7.47
N ARG A 298 -15.39 2.94 -6.82
CA ARG A 298 -16.06 2.69 -5.52
C ARG A 298 -15.74 3.75 -4.46
N TRP A 299 -14.53 4.32 -4.48
CA TRP A 299 -14.13 5.40 -3.58
C TRP A 299 -15.02 6.64 -3.73
N TRP A 300 -15.50 6.93 -4.94
CA TRP A 300 -16.35 8.09 -5.25
C TRP A 300 -17.71 7.95 -4.57
N THR A 301 -18.35 6.79 -4.66
CA THR A 301 -19.61 6.51 -3.96
C THR A 301 -19.46 6.64 -2.45
N LYS A 302 -18.40 6.06 -1.87
CA LYS A 302 -18.15 6.20 -0.43
C LYS A 302 -17.91 7.66 -0.03
N TRP A 303 -17.17 8.41 -0.83
CA TRP A 303 -16.94 9.82 -0.61
C TRP A 303 -18.25 10.62 -0.66
N MET A 304 -19.09 10.44 -1.67
CA MET A 304 -20.40 11.11 -1.74
C MET A 304 -21.27 10.81 -0.52
N ASN A 305 -21.35 9.53 -0.11
CA ASN A 305 -22.11 9.14 1.07
C ASN A 305 -21.58 9.84 2.34
N ASN A 306 -20.26 9.96 2.48
CA ASN A 306 -19.65 10.68 3.60
C ASN A 306 -19.97 12.19 3.56
N ILE A 307 -19.99 12.79 2.37
CA ILE A 307 -20.36 14.20 2.22
C ILE A 307 -21.83 14.42 2.60
N GLU A 308 -22.74 13.61 2.07
CA GLU A 308 -24.16 13.70 2.37
C GLU A 308 -24.43 13.48 3.86
N GLU A 309 -23.72 12.55 4.49
CA GLU A 309 -23.74 12.34 5.92
C GLU A 309 -23.24 13.57 6.69
N ALA A 310 -22.10 14.15 6.31
CA ALA A 310 -21.56 15.35 6.94
C ALA A 310 -22.54 16.53 6.83
N VAL A 311 -23.15 16.74 5.65
CA VAL A 311 -24.17 17.77 5.43
C VAL A 311 -25.42 17.51 6.29
N ARG A 312 -25.87 16.25 6.39
CA ARG A 312 -27.01 15.85 7.22
C ARG A 312 -26.76 16.13 8.71
N GLN A 313 -25.52 15.97 9.17
CA GLN A 313 -25.09 16.28 10.54
C GLN A 313 -24.85 17.79 10.78
N GLY A 314 -24.95 18.62 9.72
CA GLY A 314 -24.74 20.06 9.78
C GLY A 314 -23.28 20.46 9.90
N ALA A 315 -22.35 19.61 9.45
CA ALA A 315 -20.92 19.90 9.44
C ALA A 315 -20.56 20.98 8.42
N GLU A 316 -19.49 21.74 8.71
CA GLU A 316 -18.94 22.75 7.81
C GLU A 316 -17.90 22.10 6.89
N LEU A 317 -18.21 21.94 5.60
CA LEU A 317 -17.29 21.29 4.66
C LEU A 317 -16.06 22.16 4.39
N GLU A 318 -14.86 21.57 4.40
CA GLU A 318 -13.60 22.24 4.10
C GLU A 318 -12.86 21.59 2.91
N VAL A 319 -12.53 22.40 1.90
CA VAL A 319 -11.77 22.00 0.72
C VAL A 319 -10.36 22.54 0.81
N TYR A 320 -9.36 21.65 0.85
CA TYR A 320 -7.96 22.05 0.91
C TYR A 320 -7.31 22.14 -0.48
N PHE A 321 -6.70 23.30 -0.74
CA PHE A 321 -5.94 23.59 -1.95
C PHE A 321 -4.43 23.43 -1.71
N PHE A 322 -3.67 23.32 -2.80
CA PHE A 322 -2.21 23.37 -2.72
C PHE A 322 -1.72 24.68 -2.09
N ALA A 323 -0.56 24.63 -1.44
CA ALA A 323 0.03 25.78 -0.76
C ALA A 323 0.14 27.01 -1.68
N GLY A 324 -0.48 28.11 -1.26
CA GLY A 324 -0.53 29.38 -1.99
C GLY A 324 -1.47 29.39 -3.21
N MET A 325 -2.32 28.38 -3.37
CA MET A 325 -3.18 28.18 -4.56
C MET A 325 -4.68 28.09 -4.23
N VAL A 326 -5.11 28.65 -3.09
CA VAL A 326 -6.52 28.75 -2.71
C VAL A 326 -7.35 29.37 -3.85
N GLY A 327 -8.48 28.74 -4.17
CA GLY A 327 -9.40 29.15 -5.24
C GLY A 327 -8.96 28.84 -6.67
N LYS A 328 -7.77 28.26 -6.87
CA LYS A 328 -7.25 27.95 -8.21
C LYS A 328 -7.44 26.48 -8.59
N GLY A 329 -7.44 26.21 -9.89
CA GLY A 329 -7.45 24.84 -10.40
C GLY A 329 -8.83 24.19 -10.40
N LYS A 330 -9.92 24.93 -10.19
CA LYS A 330 -11.28 24.38 -10.37
C LYS A 330 -11.57 24.10 -11.84
N VAL A 331 -12.40 23.09 -12.11
CA VAL A 331 -13.00 22.88 -13.43
C VAL A 331 -14.24 23.78 -13.56
N GLU A 332 -14.67 24.07 -14.79
CA GLU A 332 -15.83 24.94 -15.03
C GLU A 332 -17.13 24.37 -14.43
N ASN A 333 -17.35 23.06 -14.57
CA ASN A 333 -18.48 22.34 -13.99
C ASN A 333 -18.19 20.83 -13.99
N PHE A 334 -19.01 20.06 -13.28
CA PHE A 334 -18.81 18.62 -13.11
C PHE A 334 -18.80 17.83 -14.43
N SER A 335 -19.63 18.21 -15.41
CA SER A 335 -19.69 17.52 -16.71
C SER A 335 -18.41 17.67 -17.55
N MET A 336 -17.60 18.68 -17.24
CA MET A 336 -16.31 18.93 -17.90
C MET A 336 -15.13 18.25 -17.19
N ALA A 337 -15.31 17.73 -15.97
CA ALA A 337 -14.22 17.18 -15.16
C ALA A 337 -13.48 16.03 -15.88
N GLY A 338 -14.21 15.06 -16.42
CA GLY A 338 -13.64 13.95 -17.18
C GLY A 338 -12.92 14.36 -18.46
N LYS A 339 -13.49 15.31 -19.22
CA LYS A 339 -12.86 15.83 -20.46
C LYS A 339 -11.56 16.58 -20.16
N GLU A 340 -11.57 17.44 -19.13
CA GLU A 340 -10.37 18.15 -18.69
C GLU A 340 -9.32 17.16 -18.14
N HIS A 341 -9.74 16.11 -17.43
CA HIS A 341 -8.84 15.05 -16.96
C HIS A 341 -8.09 14.39 -18.12
N LEU A 342 -8.82 13.88 -19.13
CA LEU A 342 -8.20 13.26 -20.30
C LEU A 342 -7.24 14.20 -21.03
N ARG A 343 -7.61 15.48 -21.16
CA ARG A 343 -6.74 16.48 -21.78
C ARG A 343 -5.44 16.68 -20.97
N ARG A 344 -5.53 16.74 -19.65
CA ARG A 344 -4.35 16.84 -18.76
C ARG A 344 -3.50 15.59 -18.80
N GLU A 345 -4.10 14.40 -18.82
CA GLU A 345 -3.35 13.14 -18.97
C GLU A 345 -2.66 13.05 -20.33
N ALA A 346 -3.30 13.50 -21.41
CA ALA A 346 -2.68 13.55 -22.73
C ALA A 346 -1.46 14.49 -22.73
N ILE A 347 -1.56 15.67 -22.10
CA ILE A 347 -0.43 16.58 -21.93
C ILE A 347 0.65 15.94 -21.05
N GLN A 348 0.30 15.32 -19.92
CA GLN A 348 1.25 14.62 -19.05
C GLN A 348 1.93 13.44 -19.78
N GLY A 349 1.25 12.80 -20.73
CA GLY A 349 1.84 11.81 -21.62
C GLY A 349 2.99 12.39 -22.46
N LYS A 350 2.89 13.66 -22.86
CA LYS A 350 3.96 14.38 -23.56
C LYS A 350 5.20 14.57 -22.69
N LEU A 351 5.07 14.63 -21.35
CA LEU A 351 6.23 14.70 -20.46
C LEU A 351 7.16 13.50 -20.65
N LYS A 352 6.60 12.28 -20.80
CA LYS A 352 7.41 11.08 -21.04
C LYS A 352 8.16 11.13 -22.38
N GLN A 353 7.56 11.76 -23.39
CA GLN A 353 8.21 11.97 -24.69
C GLN A 353 9.29 13.04 -24.60
N PHE A 354 9.00 14.15 -23.91
CA PHE A 354 9.94 15.22 -23.63
C PHE A 354 11.19 14.72 -22.91
N LEU A 355 11.04 13.91 -21.85
CA LEU A 355 12.16 13.32 -21.12
C LEU A 355 13.07 12.42 -21.97
N LYS A 356 12.56 11.88 -23.09
CA LYS A 356 13.31 11.06 -24.04
C LYS A 356 13.88 11.85 -25.22
N SER A 357 13.53 13.12 -25.35
CA SER A 357 13.91 13.93 -26.49
C SER A 357 15.39 14.33 -26.42
N SER A 358 16.01 14.56 -27.58
CA SER A 358 17.41 15.00 -27.66
C SER A 358 17.61 16.37 -27.03
N GLU A 359 16.59 17.24 -27.10
CA GLU A 359 16.59 18.56 -26.46
C GLU A 359 16.68 18.43 -24.93
N PHE A 360 15.90 17.55 -24.32
CA PHE A 360 15.99 17.34 -22.88
C PHE A 360 17.31 16.68 -22.48
N GLN A 361 17.79 15.67 -23.21
CA GLN A 361 19.08 15.01 -22.93
C GLN A 361 20.26 15.99 -22.98
N ALA A 362 20.21 17.01 -23.85
CA ALA A 362 21.22 18.05 -23.90
C ALA A 362 21.22 18.93 -22.63
N ILE A 363 20.04 19.19 -22.07
CA ILE A 363 19.84 20.03 -20.87
C ILE A 363 20.01 19.24 -19.57
N ASP A 364 19.69 17.94 -19.55
CA ASP A 364 19.69 17.09 -18.35
C ASP A 364 21.06 17.09 -17.64
N ARG A 365 22.15 17.11 -18.42
CA ARG A 365 23.53 17.27 -17.90
C ARG A 365 23.73 18.54 -17.06
N GLY A 366 22.94 19.59 -17.30
CA GLY A 366 22.98 20.84 -16.56
C GLY A 366 22.10 20.87 -15.31
N ILE A 367 21.23 19.87 -15.11
CA ILE A 367 20.30 19.81 -13.99
C ILE A 367 20.47 18.53 -13.14
N GLU A 368 21.30 17.59 -13.56
CA GLU A 368 21.55 16.32 -12.84
C GLU A 368 22.07 16.53 -11.40
N CYS A 369 22.75 17.64 -11.16
CA CYS A 369 23.30 18.03 -9.87
C CYS A 369 22.26 18.65 -8.92
N LEU A 370 21.04 18.93 -9.42
CA LEU A 370 19.95 19.40 -8.58
C LEU A 370 19.51 18.31 -7.61
N TRP A 371 19.07 18.75 -6.43
CA TRP A 371 18.67 17.83 -5.39
C TRP A 371 17.41 17.04 -5.79
N LYS A 372 17.48 15.71 -5.66
CA LYS A 372 16.43 14.77 -6.06
C LYS A 372 15.53 14.31 -4.93
N GLU A 373 15.86 14.61 -3.66
CA GLU A 373 15.05 14.20 -2.52
C GLU A 373 13.74 15.01 -2.46
N PRO A 374 12.59 14.36 -2.19
CA PRO A 374 11.30 15.01 -2.17
C PRO A 374 11.10 15.88 -0.91
N ARG A 375 10.34 16.95 -1.06
CA ARG A 375 9.80 17.80 0.01
C ARG A 375 8.41 17.31 0.41
N SER A 376 7.75 18.06 1.29
CA SER A 376 6.42 17.74 1.82
C SER A 376 5.33 17.63 0.77
N ASP A 377 5.57 18.21 -0.39
CA ASP A 377 4.63 18.30 -1.50
C ASP A 377 4.95 17.25 -2.60
N GLY A 378 5.86 16.33 -2.31
CA GLY A 378 6.37 15.28 -3.19
C GLY A 378 7.41 15.74 -4.21
N SER A 379 7.63 17.06 -4.36
CA SER A 379 8.55 17.59 -5.36
C SER A 379 9.99 17.72 -4.83
N SER A 380 10.96 17.52 -5.70
CA SER A 380 12.38 17.85 -5.50
C SER A 380 12.81 19.01 -6.40
N GLN A 381 13.98 19.62 -6.13
CA GLN A 381 14.55 20.66 -7.01
C GLN A 381 14.66 20.17 -8.45
N TYR A 382 15.16 18.95 -8.63
CA TYR A 382 15.24 18.31 -9.95
C TYR A 382 13.87 18.21 -10.62
N SER A 383 12.86 17.66 -9.93
CA SER A 383 11.53 17.46 -10.52
C SER A 383 10.82 18.77 -10.89
N ARG A 384 10.99 19.84 -10.09
CA ARG A 384 10.42 21.16 -10.38
C ARG A 384 11.08 21.78 -11.59
N GLU A 385 12.39 21.63 -11.71
CA GLU A 385 13.11 22.13 -12.87
C GLU A 385 12.75 21.38 -14.15
N VAL A 386 12.64 20.05 -14.07
CA VAL A 386 12.11 19.24 -15.17
C VAL A 386 10.71 19.72 -15.56
N HIS A 387 9.83 19.95 -14.59
CA HIS A 387 8.48 20.43 -14.85
C HIS A 387 8.48 21.83 -15.51
N ARG A 388 9.33 22.76 -15.04
CA ARG A 388 9.48 24.10 -15.64
C ARG A 388 9.95 24.03 -17.09
N LEU A 389 10.95 23.20 -17.38
CA LEU A 389 11.45 22.99 -18.74
C LEU A 389 10.38 22.34 -19.63
N PHE A 390 9.64 21.38 -19.09
CA PHE A 390 8.51 20.76 -19.79
C PHE A 390 7.43 21.80 -20.14
N LEU A 391 7.00 22.63 -19.19
CA LEU A 391 6.03 23.70 -19.44
C LEU A 391 6.51 24.68 -20.52
N ALA A 392 7.81 24.98 -20.56
CA ALA A 392 8.41 25.81 -21.59
C ALA A 392 8.42 25.15 -22.98
N SER A 393 8.46 23.81 -23.03
CA SER A 393 8.40 23.06 -24.29
C SER A 393 6.98 22.91 -24.87
N LEU A 394 5.94 23.15 -24.05
CA LEU A 394 4.56 23.04 -24.47
C LEU A 394 4.09 24.20 -25.35
N SER A 395 3.08 23.92 -26.18
CA SER A 395 2.31 24.97 -26.87
C SER A 395 1.70 25.94 -25.86
N GLU A 396 1.44 27.17 -26.29
CA GLU A 396 0.87 28.21 -25.44
C GLU A 396 -0.49 27.77 -24.84
N GLU A 397 -1.29 27.05 -25.61
CA GLU A 397 -2.59 26.55 -25.20
C GLU A 397 -2.48 25.49 -24.10
N ASP A 398 -1.63 24.47 -24.29
CA ASP A 398 -1.42 23.39 -23.30
C ASP A 398 -0.78 23.93 -22.02
N ARG A 399 0.14 24.89 -22.15
CA ARG A 399 0.79 25.54 -21.01
C ARG A 399 -0.24 26.32 -20.18
N LYS A 400 -1.07 27.13 -20.83
CA LYS A 400 -2.15 27.89 -20.15
C LYS A 400 -3.13 26.96 -19.45
N LEU A 401 -3.49 25.85 -20.10
CA LEU A 401 -4.38 24.87 -19.48
C LEU A 401 -3.77 24.24 -18.23
N LEU A 402 -2.51 23.79 -18.29
CA LEU A 402 -1.85 23.23 -17.11
C LEU A 402 -1.72 24.24 -15.98
N GLN A 403 -1.32 25.47 -16.29
CA GLN A 403 -1.21 26.55 -15.30
C GLN A 403 -2.55 26.91 -14.67
N ALA A 404 -3.61 27.03 -15.47
CA ALA A 404 -4.97 27.26 -14.95
C ALA A 404 -5.48 26.08 -14.11
N SER A 405 -4.94 24.89 -14.36
CA SER A 405 -5.31 23.67 -13.64
C SER A 405 -4.58 23.49 -12.31
N GLU A 406 -3.58 24.30 -11.98
CA GLU A 406 -2.86 24.23 -10.72
C GLU A 406 -3.73 24.66 -9.53
N GLY A 407 -3.64 23.94 -8.42
CA GLY A 407 -4.31 24.28 -7.15
C GLY A 407 -5.09 23.13 -6.55
N LEU A 408 -5.62 22.24 -7.40
CA LEU A 408 -6.34 21.03 -7.00
C LEU A 408 -5.77 19.81 -7.73
N GLY A 409 -5.78 18.67 -7.05
CA GLY A 409 -5.49 17.37 -7.63
C GLY A 409 -6.53 16.91 -8.66
N ASN A 410 -6.23 15.82 -9.36
CA ASN A 410 -7.07 15.34 -10.45
C ASN A 410 -8.48 14.93 -10.01
N SER A 411 -8.60 14.13 -8.94
CA SER A 411 -9.88 13.75 -8.35
C SER A 411 -10.55 14.94 -7.65
N GLN A 412 -9.76 15.75 -6.93
CA GLN A 412 -10.28 16.91 -6.19
C GLN A 412 -11.04 17.90 -7.07
N LYS A 413 -10.60 18.10 -8.31
CA LYS A 413 -11.32 18.92 -9.29
C LYS A 413 -12.76 18.45 -9.50
N ALA A 414 -12.96 17.14 -9.63
CA ALA A 414 -14.28 16.55 -9.77
C ALA A 414 -15.06 16.66 -8.45
N GLU A 415 -14.41 16.40 -7.30
CA GLU A 415 -15.01 16.53 -5.97
C GLU A 415 -15.60 17.93 -5.75
N VAL A 416 -14.79 18.97 -5.97
CA VAL A 416 -15.20 20.38 -5.82
C VAL A 416 -16.34 20.73 -6.77
N ALA A 417 -16.25 20.34 -8.04
CA ALA A 417 -17.30 20.62 -9.01
C ALA A 417 -18.60 19.87 -8.71
N TRP A 418 -18.52 18.70 -8.08
CA TRP A 418 -19.70 17.97 -7.61
C TRP A 418 -20.35 18.66 -6.41
N LEU A 419 -19.56 19.14 -5.43
CA LEU A 419 -20.08 19.94 -4.31
C LEU A 419 -20.82 21.19 -4.81
N GLU A 420 -20.24 21.89 -5.77
CA GLU A 420 -20.85 23.07 -6.41
C GLU A 420 -22.14 22.69 -7.15
N ARG A 421 -22.14 21.58 -7.90
CA ARG A 421 -23.33 21.08 -8.59
C ARG A 421 -24.48 20.73 -7.63
N LYS A 422 -24.17 20.16 -6.47
CA LYS A 422 -25.16 19.82 -5.43
C LYS A 422 -25.60 21.05 -4.61
N GLY A 423 -24.94 22.19 -4.77
CA GLY A 423 -25.23 23.40 -4.00
C GLY A 423 -24.75 23.32 -2.54
N PHE A 424 -23.78 22.44 -2.24
CA PHE A 424 -23.23 22.32 -0.90
C PHE A 424 -22.19 23.43 -0.65
N ALA A 425 -22.39 24.20 0.42
CA ALA A 425 -21.44 25.22 0.84
C ALA A 425 -20.18 24.58 1.42
N TYR A 426 -19.02 25.14 1.10
CA TYR A 426 -17.74 24.72 1.66
C TYR A 426 -16.81 25.93 1.85
N THR A 427 -15.85 25.79 2.76
CA THR A 427 -14.79 26.77 3.01
C THR A 427 -13.50 26.33 2.30
N GLU A 428 -12.89 27.23 1.55
CA GLU A 428 -11.60 26.99 0.93
C GLU A 428 -10.45 27.22 1.93
N ARG A 429 -9.55 26.25 2.04
CA ARG A 429 -8.42 26.27 2.98
C ARG A 429 -7.09 26.04 2.25
N ASP A 430 -6.02 26.62 2.80
CA ASP A 430 -4.66 26.36 2.36
C ASP A 430 -4.06 25.19 3.16
N VAL A 431 -3.49 24.20 2.48
CA VAL A 431 -2.88 23.03 3.13
C VAL A 431 -1.68 23.39 4.01
N SER A 432 -1.08 24.57 3.85
CA SER A 432 0.07 25.01 4.64
C SER A 432 -0.18 24.98 6.14
N ALA A 433 -1.44 25.09 6.59
CA ALA A 433 -1.81 24.93 8.00
C ALA A 433 -1.46 23.55 8.59
N TRP A 434 -1.35 22.53 7.74
CA TRP A 434 -1.00 21.15 8.12
C TRP A 434 0.48 20.82 7.91
N LEU A 435 1.22 21.72 7.26
CA LEU A 435 2.65 21.58 7.00
C LEU A 435 3.50 22.19 8.12
N ALA A 436 2.89 22.80 9.13
CA ALA A 436 3.59 23.46 10.24
C ALA A 436 4.29 22.45 11.17
#